data_AF-A0A480BRM9-F1
#
_entry.id   AF-A0A480BRM9-F1
#
_cell.length_a   1.000
_cell.length_b   1.000
_cell.length_c   1.000
_cell.angle_alpha   90.00
_cell.angle_beta   90.00
_cell.angle_gamma   90.00
#
_symmetry.space_group_name_H-M   'P 1'
#
loop_
_entity.id
_entity.type
_entity.pdbx_description
1 polymer ?
#
loop_
_entity_poly.entity_id
_entity_poly.type
_entity_poly.pdbx_seq_one_letter_code
_entity_poly.pdbx_strand_id
1 'polypeptide(L)' 'MADLDLGPVWLTLRLAAVTVLLLLLVGTPLAWWLAHTRTRLKPLIEAVTALPLVLPP' A
#
# COMPACT_ATOMS: atom_id res chain seq x y z
N MET A 1 -36.59 -6.50 13.03
CA MET A 1 -35.24 -6.94 13.47
C MET A 1 -34.33 -6.50 12.34
N ALA A 2 -33.36 -5.62 12.59
CA ALA A 2 -32.45 -5.18 11.54
C ALA A 2 -31.46 -6.32 11.29
N ASP A 3 -31.65 -7.05 10.20
CA ASP A 3 -30.67 -8.03 9.73
C ASP A 3 -29.37 -7.27 9.44
N LEU A 4 -28.31 -7.59 10.20
CA LEU A 4 -27.00 -7.01 9.97
C LEU A 4 -26.49 -7.54 8.63
N ASP A 5 -26.56 -6.69 7.61
CA ASP A 5 -26.07 -7.01 6.26
C ASP A 5 -24.53 -6.92 6.25
N LEU A 6 -23.88 -8.02 6.66
CA LEU A 6 -22.42 -8.12 6.80
C LEU A 6 -21.69 -8.31 5.46
N GLY A 7 -22.43 -8.42 4.34
CA GLY A 7 -21.87 -8.61 3.01
C GLY A 7 -20.77 -7.58 2.65
N PRO A 8 -21.00 -6.27 2.82
CA PRO A 8 -20.00 -5.24 2.56
C PRO A 8 -18.74 -5.37 3.43
N VAL A 9 -18.89 -5.76 4.71
CA VAL A 9 -17.77 -5.94 5.63
C VAL A 9 -16.87 -7.08 5.16
N TRP A 10 -17.46 -8.19 4.71
CA TRP A 10 -16.71 -9.31 4.18
C TRP A 10 -15.96 -8.95 2.89
N LEU A 11 -16.60 -8.16 2.01
CA LEU A 11 -16.00 -7.72 0.76
C LEU A 11 -14.79 -6.80 0.99
N THR A 12 -14.91 -5.82 1.90
CA THR A 12 -13.82 -4.90 2.21
C THR A 12 -12.66 -5.62 2.90
N LEU A 13 -12.92 -6.55 3.83
CA LEU A 13 -11.89 -7.37 4.46
C LEU A 13 -11.10 -8.18 3.43
N ARG A 14 -11.79 -8.82 2.48
CA ARG A 14 -11.13 -9.57 1.41
C ARG A 14 -10.27 -8.66 0.53
N LEU A 15 -10.82 -7.52 0.11
CA LEU A 15 -10.09 -6.56 -0.73
C LEU A 15 -8.85 -6.01 -0.01
N ALA A 16 -9.01 -5.63 1.25
CA ALA A 16 -7.92 -5.12 2.08
C ALA A 16 -6.83 -6.19 2.28
N ALA A 17 -7.21 -7.43 2.60
CA ALA A 17 -6.25 -8.52 2.77
C ALA A 17 -5.43 -8.77 1.50
N VAL A 18 -6.08 -8.82 0.33
CA VAL A 18 -5.39 -8.99 -0.96
C VAL A 18 -4.47 -7.81 -1.24
N THR A 19 -4.95 -6.58 -1.06
CA THR A 19 -4.16 -5.36 -1.29
C THR A 19 -2.93 -5.31 -0.38
N VAL A 20 -3.09 -5.62 0.91
CA VAL A 20 -1.99 -5.65 1.89
C VAL A 20 -0.97 -6.72 1.52
N LEU A 21 -1.40 -7.93 1.15
CA LEU A 21 -0.49 -8.99 0.74
C LEU A 21 0.32 -8.59 -0.51
N LEU A 22 -0.32 -7.96 -1.49
CA LEU A 22 0.37 -7.45 -2.68
C LEU A 22 1.36 -6.33 -2.33
N LEU A 23 0.96 -5.39 -1.48
CA LEU A 23 1.84 -4.31 -1.01
C LEU A 23 3.01 -4.83 -0.19
N LEU A 24 2.83 -5.87 0.62
CA LEU A 24 3.94 -6.51 1.33
C LEU A 24 4.89 -7.22 0.35
N LEU A 25 4.34 -7.97 -0.60
CA LEU A 25 5.16 -8.73 -1.56
C LEU A 25 5.97 -7.82 -2.48
N VAL A 26 5.44 -6.66 -2.86
CA VAL A 26 6.10 -5.73 -3.80
C VAL A 26 6.79 -4.58 -3.08
N GLY A 27 6.12 -3.97 -2.09
CA GLY A 27 6.62 -2.80 -1.36
C GLY A 27 7.80 -3.11 -0.44
N THR A 28 7.80 -4.25 0.25
CA THR A 28 8.93 -4.64 1.13
C THR A 28 10.24 -4.84 0.35
N PRO A 29 10.31 -5.60 -0.76
CA PRO A 29 11.55 -5.70 -1.53
C PRO A 29 11.92 -4.38 -2.22
N LEU A 30 10.94 -3.58 -2.66
CA LEU A 30 11.19 -2.26 -3.24
C LEU A 30 11.83 -1.30 -2.21
N ALA A 31 11.31 -1.28 -0.98
CA ALA A 31 11.88 -0.50 0.12
C ALA A 31 13.29 -0.98 0.48
N TRP A 32 13.51 -2.29 0.54
CA TRP A 32 14.84 -2.85 0.80
C TRP A 32 15.86 -2.47 -0.28
N TRP A 33 15.47 -2.58 -1.55
CA TRP A 33 16.32 -2.20 -2.69
C TRP A 33 16.68 -0.71 -2.67
N LEU A 34 15.70 0.14 -2.37
CA LEU A 34 15.86 1.58 -2.25
C LEU A 34 16.81 1.96 -1.09
N ALA A 35 16.76 1.23 0.02
CA ALA A 35 17.65 1.45 1.17
C ALA A 35 19.11 1.07 0.88
N HIS A 36 19.35 0.05 0.04
CA HIS A 36 20.69 -0.49 -0.22
C HIS A 36 21.37 0.05 -1.48
N THR A 37 20.66 0.74 -2.38
CA THR A 37 21.21 1.14 -3.70
C THR A 37 21.34 2.66 -3.85
N ARG A 38 22.44 3.15 -4.46
CA ARG A 38 22.69 4.58 -4.78
C ARG A 38 22.26 4.96 -6.22
N THR A 39 21.13 4.47 -6.71
CA THR A 39 20.64 4.77 -8.07
C THR A 39 20.09 6.20 -8.18
N ARG A 40 20.31 6.87 -9.33
CA ARG A 40 19.78 8.23 -9.60
C ARG A 40 18.25 8.32 -9.65
N LEU A 41 17.55 7.18 -9.80
CA LEU A 41 16.08 7.09 -9.78
C LEU A 41 15.47 7.06 -8.37
N LYS A 42 16.30 6.87 -7.32
CA LYS A 42 15.87 6.81 -5.92
C LYS A 42 15.05 8.03 -5.46
N PRO A 43 15.43 9.29 -5.75
CA PRO A 43 14.66 10.46 -5.31
C PRO A 43 13.26 10.52 -5.94
N LEU A 44 13.12 10.04 -7.19
CA LEU A 44 11.82 10.01 -7.88
C LEU A 44 10.88 9.00 -7.21
N ILE A 45 11.38 7.79 -6.92
CA ILE A 45 10.59 6.74 -6.28
C ILE A 45 10.20 7.15 -4.85
N GLU A 46 11.13 7.74 -4.09
CA GLU A 46 10.85 8.31 -2.77
C GLU A 46 9.73 9.36 -2.83
N ALA A 47 9.84 10.30 -3.76
CA ALA A 47 8.82 11.33 -3.95
C ALA A 47 7.45 10.74 -4.28
N VAL A 48 7.36 9.78 -5.20
CA VAL A 48 6.09 9.13 -5.57
C VAL A 48 5.48 8.37 -4.38
N THR A 49 6.29 7.70 -3.58
CA THR A 49 5.81 6.96 -2.40
C THR A 49 5.40 7.88 -1.24
N ALA A 50 6.03 9.04 -1.08
CA ALA A 50 5.72 10.02 -0.03
C ALA A 50 4.63 11.01 -0.45
N LEU A 51 4.41 11.20 -1.76
CA LEU A 51 3.41 12.11 -2.33
C LEU A 51 2.00 11.94 -1.72
N PRO A 52 1.41 10.73 -1.64
CA PRO A 52 0.08 10.56 -1.04
C PRO A 52 0.03 10.91 0.46
N LEU A 53 1.17 10.91 1.16
CA LEU A 53 1.25 11.32 2.56
C LEU A 53 1.34 12.84 2.73
N VAL A 54 1.98 13.54 1.79
CA VAL A 54 2.15 15.00 1.84
C VAL A 54 0.99 15.76 1.19
N LEU A 55 0.20 15.10 0.34
CA LEU A 55 -1.04 15.66 -0.16
C LEU A 55 -2.04 15.72 1.01
N PRO A 56 -2.64 16.90 1.29
CA PRO A 56 -3.75 16.96 2.24
C PRO A 56 -4.87 16.05 1.72
N PRO A 57 -5.42 15.17 2.58
CA PRO A 57 -6.34 14.09 2.21
C PRO A 57 -7.66 14.59 1.61
#